data_AF-A0A0N0A1L9-F1
#
_entry.id   AF-A0A0N0A1L9-F1
#
_cell.length_a   1.000
_cell.length_b   1.000
_cell.length_c   1.000
_cell.angle_alpha   90.00
_cell.angle_beta   90.00
_cell.angle_gamma   90.00
#
_symmetry.space_group_name_H-M   'P 1'
#
loop_
_entity.id
_entity.type
_entity.pdbx_description
1 polymer ?
#
loop_
_entity_poly.entity_id
_entity_poly.type
_entity_poly.pdbx_seq_one_letter_code
_entity_poly.pdbx_strand_id
1 'polypeptide(L)'
;MVSIDLDRLRTDFATADLDEADREEALQLLLRDRRPQDADLLRHLLAQETAAHREGWGLSEAMGLAALLLAECGREEDVWTLWEAKNASFDTMAGLDGFLLFPAGIAGTTAHVIAAEHPERNDLMAYMSEYLEYEKLTDEDIREHLAGLRSYYEN
;
A
#
# COMPACT_ATOMS: atom_id res chain seq x y z
N MET A 1 23.68 -14.51 -1.18
CA MET A 1 22.51 -13.93 -0.51
C MET A 1 21.93 -15.01 0.37
N VAL A 2 21.78 -14.75 1.67
CA VAL A 2 20.96 -15.61 2.54
C VAL A 2 19.52 -15.19 2.23
N SER A 3 18.70 -16.11 1.78
CA SER A 3 17.29 -15.82 1.48
C SER A 3 16.55 -15.50 2.77
N ILE A 4 15.61 -14.55 2.71
CA ILE A 4 14.80 -14.16 3.86
C ILE A 4 13.98 -15.34 4.38
N ASP A 5 14.05 -15.56 5.69
CA ASP A 5 13.14 -16.45 6.39
C ASP A 5 11.83 -15.71 6.66
N LEU A 6 10.85 -15.88 5.76
CA LEU A 6 9.57 -15.18 5.84
C LEU A 6 8.77 -15.57 7.10
N ASP A 7 8.86 -16.81 7.57
CA ASP A 7 8.15 -17.25 8.78
C ASP A 7 8.76 -16.63 10.05
N ARG A 8 10.08 -16.46 10.08
CA ARG A 8 10.73 -15.66 11.12
C ARG A 8 10.30 -14.19 11.03
N LEU A 9 10.37 -13.59 9.84
CA LEU A 9 10.03 -12.18 9.64
C LEU A 9 8.60 -11.86 10.10
N ARG A 10 7.63 -12.73 9.79
CA ARG A 10 6.24 -12.62 10.30
C ARG A 10 6.14 -12.47 11.81
N THR A 11 7.11 -12.97 12.56
CA THR A 11 7.12 -12.96 14.02
C THR A 11 7.93 -11.80 14.60
N ASP A 12 9.04 -11.40 13.97
CA ASP A 12 9.99 -10.43 14.52
C ASP A 12 10.16 -9.13 13.70
N PHE A 13 9.29 -8.88 12.71
CA PHE A 13 9.38 -7.73 11.79
C PHE A 13 9.55 -6.38 12.47
N ALA A 14 8.93 -6.16 13.64
CA ALA A 14 9.03 -4.90 14.37
C ALA A 14 10.46 -4.57 14.83
N THR A 15 11.35 -5.57 14.87
CA THR A 15 12.75 -5.45 15.27
C THR A 15 13.73 -5.87 14.18
N ALA A 16 13.22 -6.32 13.03
CA ALA A 16 14.04 -6.73 11.91
C ALA A 16 14.66 -5.49 11.25
N ASP A 17 15.98 -5.50 11.10
CA ASP A 17 16.72 -4.47 10.36
C ASP A 17 16.87 -4.97 8.93
N LEU A 18 15.91 -4.60 8.07
CA LEU A 18 15.86 -5.00 6.67
C LEU A 18 16.40 -3.88 5.79
N ASP A 19 17.43 -4.19 5.01
CA ASP A 19 17.85 -3.29 3.93
C ASP A 19 16.86 -3.29 2.76
N GLU A 20 17.14 -2.51 1.72
CA GLU A 20 16.25 -2.42 0.55
C GLU A 20 16.06 -3.76 -0.17
N ALA A 21 17.14 -4.53 -0.34
CA ALA A 21 17.08 -5.82 -1.03
C ALA A 21 16.31 -6.86 -0.20
N ASP A 22 16.50 -6.82 1.12
CA ASP A 22 15.75 -7.63 2.07
C ASP A 22 14.24 -7.34 2.01
N ARG A 23 13.84 -6.06 1.97
CA ARG A 23 12.41 -5.69 1.86
C ARG A 23 11.82 -6.11 0.52
N GLU A 24 12.56 -5.92 -0.57
CA GLU A 24 12.13 -6.38 -1.90
C GLU A 24 11.93 -7.91 -1.94
N GLU A 25 12.87 -8.67 -1.38
CA GLU A 25 12.75 -10.14 -1.30
C GLU A 25 11.54 -10.56 -0.45
N ALA A 26 11.34 -9.93 0.71
CA ALA A 26 10.19 -10.20 1.57
C ALA A 26 8.85 -9.95 0.85
N LEU A 27 8.74 -8.83 0.14
CA LEU A 27 7.54 -8.48 -0.63
C LEU A 27 7.28 -9.48 -1.76
N GLN A 28 8.32 -9.94 -2.45
CA GLN A 28 8.22 -10.97 -3.49
C GLN A 28 7.80 -12.33 -2.94
N LEU A 29 8.24 -12.69 -1.72
CA LEU A 29 7.77 -13.89 -1.04
C LEU A 29 6.30 -13.73 -0.59
N LEU A 30 5.93 -12.57 -0.06
CA LEU A 30 4.55 -12.26 0.33
C LEU A 30 3.60 -12.24 -0.85
N LEU A 31 4.01 -11.78 -2.04
CA LEU A 31 3.20 -11.85 -3.26
C LEU A 31 2.72 -13.29 -3.54
N ARG A 32 3.56 -14.29 -3.24
CA ARG A 32 3.31 -15.71 -3.50
C ARG A 32 2.65 -16.45 -2.33
N ASP A 33 3.02 -16.13 -1.09
CA ASP A 33 2.58 -16.83 0.14
C ASP A 33 1.89 -15.87 1.12
N ARG A 34 1.09 -14.89 0.67
CA ARG A 34 0.39 -13.98 1.59
C ARG A 34 -0.62 -14.72 2.46
N ARG A 35 -0.61 -14.42 3.76
CA ARG A 35 -1.60 -14.88 4.75
C ARG A 35 -2.44 -13.68 5.23
N PRO A 36 -3.71 -13.88 5.64
CA PRO A 36 -4.53 -12.79 6.19
C PRO A 36 -3.93 -12.08 7.41
N GLN A 37 -3.07 -12.76 8.17
CA GLN A 37 -2.37 -12.21 9.33
C GLN A 37 -1.18 -11.31 8.96
N ASP A 38 -0.74 -11.30 7.70
CA ASP A 38 0.43 -10.54 7.25
C ASP A 38 0.15 -9.03 7.12
N ALA A 39 -1.07 -8.56 7.41
CA ALA A 39 -1.44 -7.14 7.28
C ALA A 39 -0.54 -6.22 8.12
N ASP A 40 -0.19 -6.58 9.35
CA ASP A 40 0.67 -5.74 10.20
C ASP A 40 2.12 -5.72 9.69
N LEU A 41 2.60 -6.84 9.14
CA LEU A 41 3.89 -6.89 8.44
C LEU A 41 3.88 -6.01 7.20
N LEU A 42 2.81 -6.04 6.39
CA LEU A 42 2.69 -5.23 5.19
C LEU A 42 2.61 -3.72 5.50
N ARG A 43 1.88 -3.33 6.56
CA ARG A 43 1.91 -1.95 7.07
C ARG A 43 3.32 -1.54 7.46
N HIS A 44 4.05 -2.42 8.14
CA HIS A 44 5.43 -2.14 8.55
C HIS A 44 6.36 -1.97 7.34
N LEU A 45 6.31 -2.88 6.36
CA LEU A 45 7.12 -2.81 5.15
C LEU A 45 6.81 -1.55 4.34
N LEU A 46 5.52 -1.20 4.16
CA LEU A 46 5.14 0.03 3.48
C LEU A 46 5.62 1.28 4.23
N ALA A 47 5.59 1.29 5.56
CA ALA A 47 6.13 2.39 6.36
C ALA A 47 7.65 2.55 6.19
N GLN A 48 8.41 1.46 6.10
CA GLN A 48 9.84 1.49 5.81
C GLN A 48 10.12 2.06 4.41
N GLU A 49 9.39 1.59 3.39
CA GLU A 49 9.47 2.14 2.03
C GLU A 49 9.12 3.64 2.01
N THR A 50 8.07 4.03 2.72
CA THR A 50 7.64 5.44 2.87
C THR A 50 8.74 6.30 3.46
N ALA A 51 9.39 5.83 4.52
CA ALA A 51 10.51 6.53 5.12
C ALA A 51 11.69 6.70 4.14
N ALA A 52 12.03 5.65 3.39
CA ALA A 52 13.11 5.70 2.40
C ALA A 52 12.82 6.68 1.25
N HIS A 53 11.56 6.79 0.80
CA HIS A 53 11.17 7.65 -0.33
C HIS A 53 10.99 9.13 0.04
N ARG A 54 10.97 9.49 1.33
CA ARG A 54 10.96 10.91 1.77
C ARG A 54 12.26 11.64 1.42
N GLU A 55 13.38 10.92 1.40
CA GLU A 55 14.71 11.47 1.13
C GLU A 55 15.26 11.00 -0.24
N GLY A 56 14.60 10.03 -0.87
CA GLY A 56 14.94 9.45 -2.16
C GLY A 56 14.28 10.14 -3.36
N TRP A 57 14.63 9.65 -4.55
CA TRP A 57 14.05 10.08 -5.83
C TRP A 57 13.46 8.88 -6.57
N GLY A 58 12.36 9.12 -7.28
CA GLY A 58 11.64 8.11 -8.04
C GLY A 58 10.69 7.26 -7.21
N LEU A 59 10.03 6.33 -7.89
CA LEU A 59 9.18 5.31 -7.28
C LEU A 59 9.84 3.95 -7.49
N SER A 60 10.15 3.25 -6.41
CA SER A 60 10.67 1.88 -6.49
C SER A 60 9.56 0.85 -6.74
N GLU A 61 9.91 -0.28 -7.34
CA GLU A 61 9.02 -1.43 -7.50
C GLU A 61 8.57 -1.99 -6.14
N ALA A 62 9.45 -1.98 -5.14
CA ALA A 62 9.15 -2.40 -3.77
C ALA A 62 8.04 -1.54 -3.14
N MET A 63 8.11 -0.21 -3.29
CA MET A 63 7.06 0.71 -2.83
C MET A 63 5.70 0.38 -3.45
N GLY A 64 5.65 0.22 -4.77
CA GLY A 64 4.41 -0.12 -5.47
C GLY A 64 3.83 -1.48 -5.05
N LEU A 65 4.69 -2.49 -4.92
CA LEU A 65 4.28 -3.83 -4.47
C LEU A 65 3.80 -3.83 -3.01
N ALA A 66 4.48 -3.12 -2.11
CA ALA A 66 4.05 -3.00 -0.71
C ALA A 66 2.67 -2.35 -0.59
N ALA A 67 2.43 -1.27 -1.35
CA ALA A 67 1.15 -0.58 -1.36
C ALA A 67 0.03 -1.47 -1.93
N LEU A 68 0.30 -2.21 -3.02
CA LEU A 68 -0.65 -3.18 -3.58
C LEU A 68 -1.02 -4.27 -2.56
N LEU A 69 -0.04 -4.94 -1.98
CA LEU A 69 -0.28 -6.06 -1.06
C LEU A 69 -1.04 -5.63 0.18
N LEU A 70 -0.79 -4.41 0.69
CA LEU A 70 -1.55 -3.83 1.78
C LEU A 70 -2.98 -3.47 1.35
N ALA A 71 -3.18 -2.86 0.17
CA ALA A 71 -4.51 -2.56 -0.33
C ALA A 71 -5.37 -3.84 -0.47
N GLU A 72 -4.77 -4.93 -0.95
CA GLU A 72 -5.43 -6.23 -1.04
C GLU A 72 -5.73 -6.90 0.33
N CYS A 73 -5.30 -6.34 1.46
CA CYS A 73 -5.72 -6.83 2.79
C CYS A 73 -7.19 -6.51 3.07
N GLY A 74 -7.78 -5.55 2.35
CA GLY A 74 -9.22 -5.33 2.39
C GLY A 74 -9.72 -4.51 3.58
N ARG A 75 -8.83 -3.87 4.35
CA ARG A 75 -9.19 -3.19 5.60
C ARG A 75 -9.28 -1.68 5.39
N GLU A 76 -10.40 -1.09 5.79
CA GLU A 76 -10.63 0.35 5.61
C GLU A 76 -9.60 1.22 6.33
N GLU A 77 -9.03 0.76 7.46
CA GLU A 77 -8.04 1.52 8.20
C GLU A 77 -6.70 1.68 7.46
N ASP A 78 -6.41 0.80 6.49
CA ASP A 78 -5.15 0.81 5.75
C ASP A 78 -5.03 2.01 4.82
N VAL A 79 -6.15 2.69 4.53
CA VAL A 79 -6.17 3.90 3.70
C VAL A 79 -5.22 4.98 4.22
N TRP A 80 -5.03 5.08 5.54
CA TRP A 80 -4.14 6.09 6.13
C TRP A 80 -2.68 5.80 5.87
N THR A 81 -2.25 4.53 5.99
CA THR A 81 -0.88 4.13 5.65
C THR A 81 -0.62 4.27 4.15
N LEU A 82 -1.61 3.93 3.31
CA LEU A 82 -1.52 4.10 1.86
C LEU A 82 -1.47 5.58 1.45
N TRP A 83 -2.23 6.43 2.13
CA TRP A 83 -2.21 7.88 1.94
C TRP A 83 -0.86 8.48 2.33
N GLU A 84 -0.29 8.06 3.45
CA GLU A 84 1.04 8.48 3.90
C GLU A 84 2.11 8.09 2.86
N ALA A 85 2.07 6.85 2.35
CA ALA A 85 2.98 6.38 1.31
C ALA A 85 2.86 7.19 0.02
N LYS A 86 1.62 7.47 -0.42
CA LYS A 86 1.36 8.31 -1.59
C LYS A 86 1.89 9.74 -1.40
N ASN A 87 1.78 10.31 -0.20
CA ASN A 87 2.24 11.67 0.10
C ASN A 87 3.72 11.77 0.51
N ALA A 88 4.47 10.67 0.51
CA ALA A 88 5.85 10.65 0.98
C ALA A 88 6.77 11.63 0.22
N SER A 89 6.59 11.73 -1.10
CA SER A 89 7.32 12.64 -1.98
C SER A 89 6.49 13.02 -3.21
N PHE A 90 7.02 13.91 -4.05
CA PHE A 90 6.39 14.22 -5.34
C PHE A 90 6.28 12.98 -6.24
N ASP A 91 7.31 12.14 -6.26
CA ASP A 91 7.38 10.96 -7.11
C ASP A 91 6.38 9.89 -6.66
N THR A 92 6.19 9.70 -5.35
CA THR A 92 5.15 8.79 -4.83
C THR A 92 3.74 9.35 -5.09
N MET A 93 3.54 10.66 -4.98
CA MET A 93 2.24 11.27 -5.23
C MET A 93 1.81 11.08 -6.68
N ALA A 94 2.74 11.31 -7.61
CA ALA A 94 2.52 11.16 -9.04
C ALA A 94 2.50 9.70 -9.51
N GLY A 95 3.29 8.83 -8.87
CA GLY A 95 3.55 7.47 -9.35
C GLY A 95 2.71 6.38 -8.67
N LEU A 96 2.38 6.49 -7.38
CA LEU A 96 1.53 5.51 -6.73
C LEU A 96 0.09 5.64 -7.21
N ASP A 97 -0.52 4.50 -7.51
CA ASP A 97 -1.84 4.46 -8.10
C ASP A 97 -2.94 4.91 -7.11
N GLY A 98 -3.85 5.77 -7.56
CA GLY A 98 -4.97 6.25 -6.74
C GLY A 98 -5.98 5.16 -6.40
N PHE A 99 -6.09 4.11 -7.23
CA PHE A 99 -6.93 2.94 -6.97
C PHE A 99 -6.57 2.21 -5.67
N LEU A 100 -5.31 2.32 -5.22
CA LEU A 100 -4.83 1.72 -3.98
C LEU A 100 -5.51 2.33 -2.74
N LEU A 101 -6.01 3.57 -2.82
CA LEU A 101 -6.65 4.27 -1.70
C LEU A 101 -8.07 3.76 -1.39
N PHE A 102 -8.50 2.64 -1.99
CA PHE A 102 -9.81 2.04 -1.74
C PHE A 102 -9.68 0.58 -1.24
N PRO A 103 -8.93 0.31 -0.15
CA PRO A 103 -8.69 -1.05 0.32
C PRO A 103 -9.99 -1.80 0.65
N ALA A 104 -11.02 -1.13 1.18
CA ALA A 104 -12.33 -1.71 1.47
C ALA A 104 -13.40 -1.32 0.43
N GLY A 105 -12.99 -0.98 -0.79
CA GLY A 105 -13.86 -0.42 -1.83
C GLY A 105 -14.25 1.04 -1.56
N ILE A 106 -14.97 1.65 -2.52
CA ILE A 106 -15.36 3.07 -2.50
C ILE A 106 -16.21 3.36 -1.27
N ALA A 107 -17.28 2.60 -1.08
CA ALA A 107 -18.24 2.87 0.00
C ALA A 107 -17.62 2.64 1.38
N GLY A 108 -16.92 1.51 1.56
CA GLY A 108 -16.29 1.15 2.84
C GLY A 108 -15.21 2.15 3.24
N THR A 109 -14.26 2.41 2.35
CA THR A 109 -13.17 3.34 2.65
C THR A 109 -13.67 4.77 2.82
N THR A 110 -14.58 5.25 1.98
CA THR A 110 -15.11 6.62 2.11
C THR A 110 -15.87 6.82 3.41
N ALA A 111 -16.68 5.84 3.83
CA ALA A 111 -17.40 5.90 5.11
C ALA A 111 -16.43 5.98 6.31
N HIS A 112 -15.35 5.19 6.28
CA HIS A 112 -14.30 5.23 7.30
C HIS A 112 -13.61 6.59 7.36
N VAL A 113 -13.17 7.12 6.21
CA VAL A 113 -12.50 8.42 6.14
C VAL A 113 -13.40 9.54 6.67
N ILE A 114 -14.68 9.56 6.30
CA ILE A 114 -15.66 10.55 6.79
C ILE A 114 -15.79 10.49 8.32
N ALA A 115 -15.83 9.30 8.90
CA ALA A 115 -16.01 9.10 10.34
C ALA A 115 -14.74 9.36 11.17
N ALA A 116 -13.57 9.41 10.54
CA ALA A 116 -12.29 9.51 11.24
C ALA A 116 -12.03 10.91 11.82
N GLU A 117 -11.38 10.94 12.99
CA GLU A 117 -10.72 12.12 13.54
C GLU A 117 -9.23 12.10 13.16
N HIS A 118 -8.93 12.33 11.88
CA HIS A 118 -7.56 12.37 11.35
C HIS A 118 -7.20 13.77 10.84
N PRO A 119 -5.99 14.30 11.13
CA PRO A 119 -5.59 15.64 10.69
C PRO A 119 -5.64 15.81 9.16
N GLU A 120 -5.29 14.76 8.41
CA GLU A 120 -5.25 14.77 6.95
C GLU A 120 -6.57 14.34 6.29
N ARG A 121 -7.65 14.16 7.08
CA ARG A 121 -8.93 13.68 6.56
C ARG A 121 -9.42 14.52 5.39
N ASN A 122 -9.39 15.84 5.52
CA ASN A 122 -9.95 16.72 4.50
C ASN A 122 -9.14 16.64 3.19
N ASP A 123 -7.82 16.49 3.28
CA ASP A 123 -6.95 16.39 2.10
C ASP A 123 -7.16 15.07 1.36
N LEU A 124 -7.22 13.95 2.11
CA LEU A 124 -7.55 12.65 1.53
C LEU A 124 -8.95 12.65 0.92
N MET A 125 -9.96 13.23 1.60
CA MET A 125 -11.32 13.33 1.06
C MET A 125 -11.38 14.15 -0.23
N ALA A 126 -10.65 15.26 -0.31
CA ALA A 126 -10.58 16.07 -1.52
C ALA A 126 -9.97 15.26 -2.67
N TYR A 127 -8.84 14.59 -2.42
CA TYR A 127 -8.19 13.73 -3.41
C TYR A 127 -9.10 12.60 -3.90
N MET A 128 -9.71 11.85 -2.98
CA MET A 128 -10.62 10.75 -3.33
C MET A 128 -11.82 11.24 -4.14
N SER A 129 -12.39 12.40 -3.77
CA SER A 129 -13.54 12.96 -4.47
C SER A 129 -13.19 13.35 -5.91
N GLU A 130 -12.07 14.05 -6.10
CA GLU A 130 -11.56 14.40 -7.44
C GLU A 130 -11.33 13.12 -8.26
N TYR A 131 -10.63 12.14 -7.70
CA TYR A 131 -10.31 10.88 -8.38
C TYR A 131 -11.57 10.11 -8.82
N LEU A 132 -12.57 10.02 -7.95
CA LEU A 132 -13.85 9.36 -8.26
C LEU A 132 -14.68 10.12 -9.30
N GLU A 133 -14.67 11.45 -9.27
CA GLU A 133 -15.39 12.28 -10.24
C GLU A 133 -14.81 12.19 -11.65
N TYR A 134 -13.48 12.16 -11.77
CA TYR A 134 -12.82 12.05 -13.07
C TYR A 134 -13.11 10.71 -13.76
N GLU A 135 -13.08 9.63 -13.00
CA GLU A 135 -13.03 8.28 -13.55
C GLU A 135 -14.38 7.54 -13.48
N LYS A 136 -15.39 8.07 -12.76
CA LYS A 136 -16.71 7.41 -12.52
C LYS A 136 -16.56 5.96 -12.06
N LEU A 137 -15.58 5.72 -11.19
CA LEU A 137 -15.18 4.38 -10.78
C LEU A 137 -16.28 3.63 -10.04
N THR A 138 -16.26 2.33 -10.23
CA THR A 138 -16.99 1.34 -9.45
C THR A 138 -16.02 0.46 -8.65
N ASP A 139 -16.55 -0.26 -7.66
CA ASP A 139 -15.78 -1.28 -6.94
C ASP A 139 -15.32 -2.44 -7.85
N GLU A 140 -15.95 -2.61 -9.02
CA GLU A 140 -15.50 -3.56 -10.04
C GLU A 140 -14.23 -3.05 -10.71
N ASP A 141 -14.25 -1.79 -11.17
CA ASP A 141 -13.09 -1.18 -11.82
C ASP A 141 -11.87 -1.20 -10.91
N ILE A 142 -12.06 -0.91 -9.61
CA ILE A 142 -10.97 -0.98 -8.63
C ILE A 142 -10.40 -2.39 -8.55
N ARG A 143 -11.26 -3.40 -8.43
CA ARG A 143 -10.80 -4.79 -8.28
C ARG A 143 -10.12 -5.32 -9.53
N GLU A 144 -10.66 -5.00 -10.71
CA GLU A 144 -10.04 -5.36 -11.99
C GLU A 144 -8.66 -4.71 -12.14
N HIS A 145 -8.55 -3.42 -11.76
CA HIS A 145 -7.29 -2.70 -11.81
C HIS A 145 -6.24 -3.27 -10.85
N LEU A 146 -6.61 -3.54 -9.59
CA LEU A 146 -5.70 -4.17 -8.62
C LEU A 146 -5.27 -5.58 -9.06
N ALA A 147 -6.17 -6.36 -9.67
CA ALA A 147 -5.82 -7.66 -10.25
C ALA A 147 -4.83 -7.52 -11.44
N GLY A 148 -4.97 -6.45 -12.23
CA GLY A 148 -4.01 -6.08 -13.28
C GLY A 148 -2.62 -5.75 -12.71
N LEU A 149 -2.56 -4.91 -11.67
CA LEU A 149 -1.32 -4.58 -10.96
C LEU A 149 -0.67 -5.83 -10.35
N ARG A 150 -1.47 -6.71 -9.72
CA ARG A 150 -0.96 -7.99 -9.21
C ARG A 150 -0.34 -8.83 -10.32
N SER A 151 -1.04 -8.95 -11.44
CA SER A 151 -0.52 -9.68 -12.61
C SER A 151 0.78 -9.07 -13.15
N TYR A 152 0.94 -7.75 -13.09
CA TYR A 152 2.20 -7.09 -13.44
C TYR A 152 3.35 -7.54 -12.54
N TYR A 153 3.16 -7.58 -11.22
CA TYR A 153 4.20 -7.98 -10.28
C TYR A 153 4.50 -9.49 -10.26
N GLU A 154 3.59 -10.33 -10.74
CA GLU A 154 3.79 -11.77 -10.84
C GLU A 154 4.62 -12.20 -12.07
N ASN A 155 4.74 -11.33 -13.09
CA ASN A 155 5.43 -11.60 -14.36
C ASN A 155 6.86 -11.05 -14.40
#